data_AF-A0A8K0G877-F1
#
_entry.id   AF-A0A8K0G877-F1
#
_cell.length_a   1.000
_cell.length_b   1.000
_cell.length_c   1.000
_cell.angle_alpha   90.00
_cell.angle_beta   90.00
_cell.angle_gamma   90.00
#
_symmetry.space_group_name_H-M   'P 1'
#
loop_
_entity.id
_entity.type
_entity.pdbx_description
1 polymer ?
#
loop_
_entity_poly.entity_id
_entity_poly.type
_entity_poly.pdbx_seq_one_letter_code
_entity_poly.pdbx_strand_id
1 'polypeptide(L)'
;MTVTSAALSAESSSHPKILKLDVKTRWNNVLTMMESIDRINKNLINVILQKTGRRDLELFALEWEIFKDLLGFLSKFKQITEIPSKQKVSTLNLVLVFRSELFSILKADPKDTTAIKTMKASMLRNFKHRFPITEIEVLVSLLDSRFQNLTDGCNYLSSKKNECYQVFGKACSKRN
;
A
#
# COMPACT_ATOMS: atom_id res chain seq x y z
N MET A 1 5.33 44.44 -47.22
CA MET A 1 5.90 43.15 -46.80
C MET A 1 6.24 43.28 -45.33
N THR A 2 5.28 42.92 -44.47
CA THR A 2 5.30 43.16 -43.03
C THR A 2 5.71 41.90 -42.28
N VAL A 3 6.53 42.11 -41.26
CA VAL A 3 7.19 41.15 -40.38
C VAL A 3 6.16 40.29 -39.62
N THR A 4 6.26 38.97 -39.76
CA THR A 4 5.59 38.00 -38.89
C THR A 4 6.39 37.83 -37.59
N SER A 5 5.83 38.30 -36.48
CA SER A 5 6.27 37.95 -35.13
C SER A 5 5.07 38.05 -34.19
N ALA A 6 4.42 36.93 -33.91
CA ALA A 6 3.64 36.74 -32.69
C ALA A 6 3.33 35.26 -32.46
N ALA A 7 3.60 34.84 -31.21
CA ALA A 7 3.07 33.67 -30.50
C ALA A 7 3.62 32.28 -30.91
N LEU A 8 4.37 31.64 -30.00
CA LEU A 8 3.75 30.92 -28.88
C LEU A 8 4.83 30.49 -27.87
N SER A 9 4.89 31.21 -26.75
CA SER A 9 5.62 30.79 -25.56
C SER A 9 4.93 29.57 -24.95
N ALA A 10 5.69 28.50 -24.75
CA ALA A 10 5.37 27.45 -23.79
C ALA A 10 6.70 26.98 -23.16
N GLU A 11 7.25 27.84 -22.29
CA GLU A 11 8.27 27.42 -21.32
C GLU A 11 7.61 26.43 -20.35
N SER A 12 7.68 25.13 -20.66
CA SER A 12 7.50 24.11 -19.64
C SER A 12 8.73 24.17 -18.76
N SER A 13 8.57 24.57 -17.49
CA SER A 13 9.57 24.52 -16.45
C SER A 13 10.04 23.06 -16.23
N SER A 14 10.93 22.61 -17.10
CA SER A 14 11.48 21.26 -17.09
C SER A 14 12.57 21.17 -16.02
N HIS A 15 12.15 21.02 -14.77
CA HIS A 15 13.05 20.46 -13.76
C HIS A 15 13.64 19.15 -14.30
N PRO A 16 14.96 18.93 -14.19
CA PRO A 16 15.59 17.72 -14.69
C PRO A 16 14.89 16.50 -14.07
N LYS A 17 14.47 15.56 -14.91
CA LYS A 17 13.83 14.31 -14.47
C LYS A 17 14.92 13.45 -13.82
N ILE A 18 15.04 13.56 -12.50
CA ILE A 18 16.06 12.85 -11.71
C ILE A 18 15.48 11.50 -11.27
N LEU A 19 16.23 10.43 -11.53
CA LEU A 19 15.97 9.11 -10.95
C LEU A 19 16.25 9.17 -9.44
N LYS A 20 15.27 8.79 -8.63
CA LYS A 20 15.44 8.74 -7.17
C LYS A 20 15.96 7.36 -6.78
N LEU A 21 17.14 7.32 -6.16
CA LEU A 21 17.75 6.08 -5.68
C LEU A 21 16.94 5.52 -4.50
N ASP A 22 16.87 4.19 -4.40
CA ASP A 22 16.31 3.55 -3.22
C ASP A 22 17.19 3.82 -1.98
N VAL A 23 16.57 4.27 -0.89
CA VAL A 23 17.26 4.54 0.38
C VAL A 23 16.60 3.66 1.45
N LYS A 24 17.37 2.93 2.25
CA LYS A 24 16.80 1.95 3.21
C LYS A 24 15.85 2.55 4.26
N THR A 25 15.90 3.85 4.52
CA THR A 25 15.29 4.48 5.70
C THR A 25 13.81 4.87 5.55
N ARG A 26 13.19 4.71 4.38
CA ARG A 26 11.74 4.93 4.21
C ARG A 26 11.11 3.87 3.31
N TRP A 27 10.14 3.15 3.86
CA TRP A 27 9.32 2.14 3.19
C TRP A 27 8.64 2.55 1.86
N ASN A 28 8.60 3.84 1.53
CA ASN A 28 8.00 4.37 0.30
C ASN A 28 9.02 4.70 -0.80
N ASN A 29 10.30 4.36 -0.61
CA ASN A 29 11.35 4.71 -1.57
C ASN A 29 11.29 3.88 -2.85
N VAL A 30 10.92 2.61 -2.77
CA VAL A 30 10.67 1.77 -3.95
C VAL A 30 9.61 2.40 -4.86
N LEU A 31 8.47 2.82 -4.30
CA LEU A 31 7.43 3.53 -5.06
C LEU A 31 7.97 4.82 -5.68
N THR A 32 8.74 5.59 -4.91
CA THR A 32 9.31 6.87 -5.37
C THR A 32 10.29 6.67 -6.53
N MET A 33 11.08 5.60 -6.51
CA MET A 33 11.97 5.20 -7.60
C MET A 33 11.14 4.77 -8.82
N MET A 34 10.13 3.93 -8.64
CA MET A 34 9.26 3.48 -9.73
C MET A 34 8.51 4.65 -10.40
N GLU A 35 7.99 5.60 -9.63
CA GLU A 35 7.40 6.84 -10.15
C GLU A 35 8.39 7.67 -10.96
N SER A 36 9.66 7.71 -10.55
CA SER A 36 10.70 8.43 -11.31
C SER A 36 11.03 7.74 -12.63
N ILE A 37 11.01 6.40 -12.68
CA ILE A 37 11.21 5.62 -13.90
C ILE A 37 10.04 5.84 -14.88
N ASP A 38 8.79 5.80 -14.40
CA ASP A 38 7.61 6.05 -15.25
C ASP A 38 7.58 7.46 -15.85
N ARG A 39 8.13 8.45 -15.13
CA ARG A 39 8.25 9.84 -15.63
C ARG A 39 9.31 10.00 -16.72
N ILE A 40 10.31 9.13 -16.78
CA ILE A 40 11.36 9.15 -17.79
C ILE A 40 10.84 8.48 -19.07
N ASN A 41 11.23 8.98 -20.23
CA ASN A 41 10.81 8.39 -21.50
C ASN A 41 11.39 6.96 -21.63
N LYS A 42 10.53 5.95 -21.78
CA LYS A 42 10.91 4.53 -21.93
C LYS A 42 11.97 4.33 -23.01
N ASN A 43 11.85 5.04 -24.12
CA ASN A 43 12.78 4.94 -25.25
C ASN A 43 14.17 5.47 -24.87
N LEU A 44 14.24 6.48 -24.01
CA LEU A 44 15.50 7.03 -23.52
C LEU A 44 16.22 6.01 -22.64
N ILE A 45 15.48 5.31 -21.77
CA ILE A 45 16.03 4.26 -20.89
C ILE A 45 16.64 3.15 -21.73
N ASN A 46 15.89 2.62 -22.71
CA ASN A 46 16.37 1.54 -23.58
C ASN A 46 17.59 1.98 -24.40
N VAL A 47 17.60 3.19 -24.96
CA VAL A 47 18.76 3.72 -25.69
C VAL A 47 20.01 3.83 -24.80
N ILE A 48 19.85 4.27 -23.55
CA ILE A 48 20.97 4.36 -22.59
C ILE A 48 21.47 2.95 -22.25
N LEU A 49 20.58 2.00 -21.97
CA LEU A 49 20.94 0.63 -21.64
C LEU A 49 21.68 -0.06 -22.79
N GLN A 50 21.25 0.16 -24.05
CA GLN A 50 21.94 -0.33 -25.23
C GLN A 50 23.34 0.26 -25.37
N LYS A 51 23.48 1.59 -25.19
CA LYS A 51 24.79 2.26 -25.23
C LYS A 51 25.74 1.79 -24.14
N THR A 52 25.22 1.37 -22.99
CA THR A 52 26.01 0.89 -21.85
C THR A 52 26.24 -0.64 -21.91
N GLY A 53 25.73 -1.31 -22.95
CA GLY A 53 25.85 -2.76 -23.13
C GLY A 53 24.99 -3.60 -22.17
N ARG A 54 24.05 -2.98 -21.44
CA ARG A 54 23.21 -3.60 -20.40
C ARG A 54 21.81 -3.94 -20.90
N ARG A 55 21.76 -4.69 -22.01
CA ARG A 55 20.49 -5.14 -22.61
C ARG A 55 19.73 -6.15 -21.73
N ASP A 56 20.42 -6.76 -20.77
CA ASP A 56 19.84 -7.63 -19.73
C ASP A 56 18.81 -6.92 -18.84
N LEU A 57 18.86 -5.58 -18.78
CA LEU A 57 17.98 -4.77 -17.95
C LEU A 57 16.85 -4.07 -18.74
N GLU A 58 16.75 -4.35 -20.05
CA GLU A 58 15.66 -3.78 -20.86
C GLU A 58 14.34 -4.42 -20.47
N LEU A 59 13.36 -3.59 -20.15
CA LEU A 59 12.02 -4.05 -19.80
C LEU A 59 11.20 -4.31 -21.07
N PHE A 60 10.66 -5.53 -21.18
CA PHE A 60 9.73 -5.92 -22.23
C PHE A 60 8.32 -5.32 -22.00
N ALA A 61 7.47 -5.38 -23.03
CA ALA A 61 6.12 -4.82 -22.97
C ALA A 61 5.30 -5.38 -21.79
N LEU A 62 5.35 -6.69 -21.56
CA LEU A 62 4.67 -7.35 -20.44
C LEU A 62 5.20 -6.90 -19.07
N GLU A 63 6.51 -6.70 -18.95
CA GLU A 63 7.13 -6.26 -17.70
C GLU A 63 6.74 -4.82 -17.39
N TRP A 64 6.57 -3.98 -18.41
CA TRP A 64 6.02 -2.63 -18.26
C TRP A 64 4.56 -2.61 -17.80
N GLU A 65 3.75 -3.60 -18.19
CA GLU A 65 2.37 -3.73 -17.70
C GLU A 65 2.36 -4.11 -16.22
N ILE A 66 3.13 -5.14 -15.84
CA ILE A 66 3.31 -5.55 -14.43
C ILE A 66 3.84 -4.38 -13.59
N PHE A 67 4.79 -3.63 -14.13
CA PHE A 67 5.36 -2.44 -13.48
C PHE A 67 4.30 -1.38 -13.19
N LYS A 68 3.42 -1.10 -14.15
CA LYS A 68 2.32 -0.12 -13.98
C LYS A 68 1.30 -0.59 -12.95
N ASP A 69 0.94 -1.88 -12.98
CA ASP A 69 0.02 -2.46 -12.00
C ASP A 69 0.61 -2.37 -10.59
N LEU A 70 1.91 -2.68 -10.45
CA LEU A 70 2.62 -2.59 -9.18
C LEU A 70 2.70 -1.14 -8.67
N LEU A 71 2.95 -0.18 -9.55
CA LEU A 71 2.96 1.25 -9.21
C LEU A 71 1.58 1.70 -8.71
N GLY A 72 0.50 1.28 -9.39
CA GLY A 72 -0.87 1.55 -8.97
C GLY A 72 -1.19 0.96 -7.60
N PHE A 73 -0.79 -0.28 -7.33
CA PHE A 73 -0.94 -0.93 -6.03
C PHE A 73 -0.18 -0.19 -4.92
N LEU A 74 1.11 0.07 -5.14
CA LEU A 74 1.99 0.72 -4.17
C LEU A 74 1.52 2.14 -3.85
N SER A 75 0.97 2.86 -4.84
CA SER A 75 0.39 4.20 -4.62
C SER A 75 -0.79 4.16 -3.66
N LYS A 76 -1.74 3.22 -3.84
CA LYS A 76 -2.86 3.06 -2.90
C LYS A 76 -2.38 2.65 -1.51
N PHE A 77 -1.39 1.76 -1.44
CA PHE A 77 -0.78 1.34 -0.19
C PHE A 77 -0.12 2.52 0.55
N LYS A 78 0.60 3.39 -0.17
CA LYS A 78 1.18 4.62 0.38
C LYS A 78 0.11 5.56 0.93
N GLN A 79 -1.01 5.75 0.23
CA GLN A 79 -2.08 6.65 0.69
C GLN A 79 -2.68 6.21 2.04
N ILE A 80 -2.95 4.91 2.20
CA ILE A 80 -3.46 4.38 3.48
C ILE A 80 -2.42 4.58 4.59
N THR A 81 -1.17 4.27 4.28
CA THR A 81 -0.09 4.24 5.27
C THR A 81 0.48 5.61 5.63
N GLU A 82 0.27 6.62 4.78
CA GLU A 82 0.72 7.98 5.02
C GLU A 82 -0.04 8.65 6.17
N ILE A 83 -1.33 8.32 6.34
CA ILE A 83 -2.17 8.89 7.40
C ILE A 83 -1.64 8.50 8.80
N PRO A 84 -1.45 7.20 9.14
CA PRO A 84 -0.90 6.82 10.45
C PRO A 84 0.56 7.26 10.64
N SER A 85 1.28 7.55 9.56
CA SER A 85 2.67 8.02 9.62
C SER A 85 2.81 9.50 10.00
N LYS A 86 1.72 10.27 10.02
CA LYS A 86 1.75 11.68 10.39
C LYS A 86 1.76 11.83 11.91
N GLN A 87 2.79 12.48 12.44
CA GLN A 87 2.99 12.69 13.87
C GLN A 87 1.98 13.66 14.53
N LYS A 88 1.22 14.43 13.73
CA LYS A 88 0.38 15.54 14.22
C LYS A 88 -1.04 15.14 14.65
N VAL A 89 -1.47 13.91 14.39
CA VAL A 89 -2.86 13.47 14.66
C VAL A 89 -2.80 12.15 15.43
N SER A 90 -3.66 11.98 16.44
CA SER A 90 -3.84 10.68 17.07
C SER A 90 -4.41 9.71 16.04
N THR A 91 -3.64 8.70 15.67
CA THR A 91 -3.97 7.73 14.63
C THR A 91 -4.28 6.35 15.20
N LEU A 92 -4.17 6.19 16.52
CA LEU A 92 -4.34 4.91 17.21
C LEU A 92 -5.80 4.41 17.15
N ASN A 93 -6.78 5.32 17.24
CA ASN A 93 -8.21 5.02 17.08
C ASN A 93 -8.58 4.55 15.67
N LEU A 94 -7.77 4.91 14.66
CA LEU A 94 -7.96 4.55 13.26
C LEU A 94 -7.28 3.22 12.89
N VAL A 95 -6.55 2.57 13.80
CA VAL A 95 -5.77 1.36 13.47
C VAL A 95 -6.63 0.24 12.93
N LEU A 96 -7.81 -0.02 13.50
CA LEU A 96 -8.72 -1.04 12.96
C LEU A 96 -9.30 -0.65 11.60
N VAL A 97 -9.54 0.64 11.35
CA VAL A 97 -9.99 1.14 10.04
C VAL A 97 -8.89 0.94 9.00
N PHE A 98 -7.64 1.32 9.31
CA PHE A 98 -6.50 1.10 8.42
C PHE A 98 -6.28 -0.38 8.14
N ARG A 99 -6.44 -1.23 9.15
CA ARG A 99 -6.36 -2.68 8.98
C ARG A 99 -7.42 -3.18 8.00
N SER A 100 -8.68 -2.77 8.16
CA SER A 100 -9.77 -3.15 7.26
C SER A 100 -9.52 -2.67 5.83
N GLU A 101 -9.07 -1.42 5.67
CA GLU A 101 -8.72 -0.85 4.36
C GLU A 101 -7.55 -1.58 3.69
N LEU A 102 -6.48 -1.88 4.44
CA LEU A 102 -5.36 -2.69 3.93
C LEU A 102 -5.83 -4.08 3.52
N PHE A 103 -6.69 -4.72 4.31
CA PHE A 103 -7.26 -6.01 3.96
C PHE A 103 -8.09 -5.93 2.67
N SER A 104 -8.86 -4.87 2.49
CA SER A 104 -9.65 -4.61 1.28
C SER A 104 -8.76 -4.49 0.03
N ILE A 105 -7.66 -3.73 0.11
CA ILE A 105 -6.70 -3.59 -1.00
C ILE A 105 -5.99 -4.91 -1.34
N LEU A 106 -5.75 -5.76 -0.34
CA LEU A 106 -5.12 -7.06 -0.50
C LEU A 106 -6.08 -8.13 -1.06
N LYS A 107 -7.39 -7.87 -1.15
CA LYS A 107 -8.31 -8.77 -1.85
C LYS A 107 -7.96 -8.82 -3.33
N ALA A 108 -8.14 -10.00 -3.91
CA ALA A 108 -7.90 -10.23 -5.33
C ALA A 108 -8.93 -9.46 -6.16
N ASP A 109 -8.45 -8.63 -7.09
CA ASP A 109 -9.28 -7.99 -8.11
C ASP A 109 -9.20 -8.84 -9.40
N PRO A 110 -10.31 -9.09 -10.10
CA PRO A 110 -10.30 -9.75 -11.41
C PRO A 110 -9.30 -9.12 -12.38
N LYS A 111 -9.11 -7.79 -12.32
CA LYS A 111 -8.23 -7.01 -13.20
C LYS A 111 -6.75 -7.13 -12.86
N ASP A 112 -6.38 -7.71 -11.72
CA ASP A 112 -4.97 -7.85 -11.34
C ASP A 112 -4.24 -8.88 -12.21
N THR A 113 -3.03 -8.54 -12.66
CA THR A 113 -2.10 -9.49 -13.30
C THR A 113 -1.71 -10.62 -12.34
N THR A 114 -1.38 -11.81 -12.87
CA THR A 114 -1.03 -13.01 -12.08
C THR A 114 0.09 -12.74 -11.06
N ALA A 115 1.08 -11.91 -11.42
CA ALA A 115 2.15 -11.48 -10.52
C ALA A 115 1.62 -10.72 -9.30
N ILE A 116 0.70 -9.77 -9.50
CA ILE A 116 0.07 -8.97 -8.44
C ILE A 116 -0.83 -9.84 -7.56
N LYS A 117 -1.58 -10.77 -8.15
CA LYS A 117 -2.40 -11.74 -7.38
C LYS A 117 -1.53 -12.58 -6.44
N THR A 118 -0.39 -13.05 -6.92
CA THR A 118 0.57 -13.83 -6.12
C THR A 118 1.18 -12.98 -4.99
N MET A 119 1.55 -11.74 -5.30
CA MET A 119 2.05 -10.79 -4.30
C MET A 119 1.02 -10.50 -3.21
N LYS A 120 -0.22 -10.17 -3.60
CA LYS A 120 -1.34 -9.93 -2.67
C LYS A 120 -1.60 -11.14 -1.79
N ALA A 121 -1.61 -12.35 -2.35
CA ALA A 121 -1.78 -13.59 -1.58
C ALA A 121 -0.65 -13.81 -0.55
N SER A 122 0.60 -13.52 -0.93
CA SER A 122 1.75 -13.59 -0.03
C SER A 122 1.67 -12.55 1.10
N MET A 123 1.25 -11.33 0.77
CA MET A 123 1.01 -10.27 1.76
C MET A 123 -0.13 -10.63 2.72
N LEU A 124 -1.24 -11.17 2.19
CA LEU A 124 -2.41 -11.58 2.97
C LEU A 124 -2.07 -12.70 3.96
N ARG A 125 -1.22 -13.66 3.54
CA ARG A 125 -0.73 -14.74 4.42
C ARG A 125 0.00 -14.20 5.65
N ASN A 126 0.81 -13.16 5.45
CA ASN A 126 1.58 -12.52 6.52
C ASN A 126 0.79 -11.43 7.26
N PHE A 127 -0.40 -11.06 6.78
CA PHE A 127 -1.17 -9.92 7.28
C PHE A 127 -1.59 -10.08 8.74
N LYS A 128 -2.10 -11.27 9.10
CA LYS A 128 -2.54 -11.55 10.47
C LYS A 128 -1.39 -11.58 11.47
N HIS A 129 -0.21 -12.04 11.04
CA HIS A 129 0.98 -12.09 11.89
C HIS A 129 1.60 -10.70 12.07
N ARG A 130 1.68 -9.90 10.99
CA ARG A 130 2.32 -8.59 11.02
C ARG A 130 1.47 -7.50 11.67
N PHE A 131 0.15 -7.65 11.58
CA PHE A 131 -0.82 -6.78 12.22
C PHE A 131 -1.74 -7.68 13.07
N PRO A 132 -1.36 -8.05 14.30
CA PRO A 132 -2.30 -8.70 15.21
C PRO A 132 -3.41 -7.71 15.61
N ILE A 133 -4.58 -8.22 16.01
CA ILE A 133 -5.58 -7.39 16.70
C ILE A 133 -5.34 -7.58 18.20
N THR A 134 -4.97 -6.51 18.89
CA THR A 134 -4.75 -6.50 20.34
C THR A 134 -5.89 -5.80 21.09
N GLU A 135 -5.98 -6.05 22.40
CA GLU A 135 -7.02 -5.44 23.25
C GLU A 135 -6.95 -3.90 23.22
N ILE A 136 -5.73 -3.34 23.14
CA ILE A 136 -5.50 -1.89 23.09
C ILE A 136 -6.13 -1.30 21.83
N GLU A 137 -5.93 -1.92 20.67
CA GLU A 137 -6.48 -1.41 19.40
C GLU A 137 -8.02 -1.43 19.41
N VAL A 138 -8.62 -2.48 19.97
CA VAL A 138 -10.07 -2.57 20.12
C VAL A 138 -10.59 -1.52 21.09
N LEU A 139 -9.93 -1.34 22.23
CA LEU A 139 -10.33 -0.38 23.25
C LEU A 139 -10.22 1.06 22.74
N VAL A 140 -9.13 1.39 22.03
CA VAL A 140 -8.94 2.72 21.44
C VAL A 140 -9.93 3.00 20.30
N SER A 141 -10.29 2.00 19.49
CA SER A 141 -11.37 2.16 18.52
C SER A 141 -12.75 2.29 19.17
N LEU A 142 -13.00 1.66 20.33
CA LEU A 142 -14.26 1.84 21.08
C LEU A 142 -14.39 3.23 21.73
N LEU A 143 -13.26 3.83 22.13
CA LEU A 143 -13.21 5.20 22.66
C LEU A 143 -13.65 6.24 21.62
N ASP A 144 -13.59 5.91 20.34
CA ASP A 144 -14.14 6.74 19.26
C ASP A 144 -15.54 6.23 18.89
N SER A 145 -16.56 7.04 19.16
CA SER A 145 -17.96 6.68 18.90
C SER A 145 -18.24 6.34 17.43
N ARG A 146 -17.41 6.84 16.51
CA ARG A 146 -17.53 6.58 15.07
C ARG A 146 -17.17 5.15 14.68
N PHE A 147 -16.44 4.42 15.53
CA PHE A 147 -15.90 3.10 15.20
C PHE A 147 -16.46 1.95 16.08
N GLN A 148 -17.49 2.23 16.89
CA GLN A 148 -18.11 1.24 17.78
C GLN A 148 -18.71 0.02 17.04
N ASN A 149 -19.08 0.18 15.77
CA ASN A 149 -19.69 -0.87 14.95
C ASN A 149 -18.72 -1.54 13.97
N LEU A 150 -17.40 -1.39 14.17
CA LEU A 150 -16.43 -2.04 13.26
C LEU A 150 -16.48 -3.57 13.39
N THR A 151 -16.69 -4.26 12.28
CA THR A 151 -16.80 -5.74 12.22
C THR A 151 -15.60 -6.44 12.82
N ASP A 152 -14.38 -5.91 12.63
CA ASP A 152 -13.15 -6.47 13.19
C ASP A 152 -13.09 -6.40 14.73
N GLY A 153 -13.57 -5.30 15.32
CA GLY A 153 -13.68 -5.14 16.77
C GLY A 153 -14.77 -6.06 17.35
N CYS A 154 -15.94 -6.12 16.71
CA CYS A 154 -17.04 -6.98 17.13
C CYS A 154 -16.66 -8.47 17.06
N ASN A 155 -15.94 -8.89 16.02
CA ASN A 155 -15.45 -10.27 15.87
C ASN A 155 -14.44 -10.64 16.97
N TYR A 156 -13.55 -9.71 17.34
CA TYR A 156 -12.60 -9.92 18.43
C TYR A 156 -13.29 -10.04 19.79
N LEU A 157 -14.26 -9.17 20.09
CA LEU A 157 -15.03 -9.25 21.33
C LEU A 157 -15.87 -10.53 21.38
N SER A 158 -16.41 -10.98 20.25
CA SER A 158 -17.18 -12.23 20.15
C SER A 158 -16.31 -13.47 20.37
N SER A 159 -15.09 -13.51 19.82
CA SER A 159 -14.17 -14.63 20.05
C SER A 159 -13.73 -14.71 21.52
N LYS A 160 -13.46 -13.56 22.16
CA LYS A 160 -13.13 -13.50 23.60
C LYS A 160 -14.31 -13.87 24.50
N LYS A 161 -15.53 -13.46 24.14
CA LYS A 161 -16.75 -13.86 24.85
C LYS A 161 -16.93 -15.38 24.80
N ASN A 162 -16.67 -16.00 23.64
CA ASN A 162 -16.74 -17.46 23.46
C ASN A 162 -15.64 -18.20 24.23
N GLU A 163 -14.40 -17.69 24.29
CA GLU A 163 -13.35 -18.24 25.15
C GLU A 163 -13.75 -18.20 26.63
N CYS A 164 -14.33 -17.09 27.08
CA CYS A 164 -14.79 -16.94 28.46
C CYS A 164 -15.89 -17.95 28.80
N TYR A 165 -16.92 -18.10 27.95
CA TYR A 165 -17.97 -19.10 28.16
C TYR A 165 -17.45 -20.55 28.16
N GLN A 166 -16.44 -20.87 27.34
CA GLN A 166 -15.83 -22.21 27.32
C GLN A 166 -15.04 -22.50 28.61
N VAL A 167 -14.35 -21.50 29.17
CA VAL A 167 -13.63 -21.62 30.44
C VAL A 167 -14.61 -21.76 31.62
N PHE A 168 -15.66 -20.94 31.67
CA PHE A 168 -16.70 -21.03 32.71
C PHE A 168 -17.54 -22.30 32.60
N GLY A 169 -17.87 -22.75 31.38
CA GLY A 169 -18.59 -24.01 31.15
C GLY A 169 -17.80 -25.25 31.59
N LYS A 170 -16.47 -25.26 31.37
CA LYS A 170 -15.59 -26.33 31.87
C LYS A 170 -15.37 -26.29 33.38
N ALA A 171 -15.41 -25.10 33.99
CA ALA A 171 -15.28 -24.95 35.45
C ALA A 171 -16.55 -25.38 36.21
N CYS A 172 -17.73 -25.27 35.60
CA CYS A 172 -18.98 -25.80 36.18
C CYS A 172 -19.12 -27.32 35.98
N SER A 173 -18.59 -27.90 34.89
CA SER A 173 -18.69 -29.35 34.64
C SER A 173 -17.76 -30.22 35.50
N LYS A 174 -16.73 -29.65 36.14
CA LYS A 174 -15.80 -30.36 37.05
C LYS A 174 -16.24 -30.35 38.52
N ARG A 175 -17.44 -29.84 38.82
CA ARG A 175 -17.97 -29.65 40.17
C ARG A 175 -19.24 -30.46 40.45
N ASN A 176 -19.49 -31.51 39.66
CA ASN A 176 -20.48 -32.57 39.89
C ASN A 176 -19.77 -33.90 40.00
#